data_AF-A0A7V5K8J7-F1
#
_entry.id   AF-A0A7V5K8J7-F1
#
_cell.length_a   1.000
_cell.length_b   1.000
_cell.length_c   1.000
_cell.angle_alpha   90.00
_cell.angle_beta   90.00
_cell.angle_gamma   90.00
#
_symmetry.space_group_name_H-M   'P 1'
#
loop_
_entity.id
_entity.type
_entity.pdbx_description
1 polymer ?
#
loop_
_entity_poly.entity_id
_entity_poly.type
_entity_poly.pdbx_seq_one_letter_code
_entity_poly.pdbx_strand_id
1 'polypeptide(L)'
;DNEICGMVHRMLKGIEPKEDFPSQPIFEEMLKDEHLLISDHTRRYLSEEIHFPGPVIDRANRSRWQEEGSLTLGERAEAEVAGIVSEYEPIRLNDETKQELTDLMLSEAKKFGMSSLPEI
;
A
#
# COMPACT_ATOMS: atom_id res chain seq x y z
N ASP A 1 5.42 8.31 1.86
CA ASP A 1 6.38 7.51 1.07
C ASP A 1 5.84 6.17 0.61
N ASN A 2 5.28 5.34 1.50
CA ASN A 2 4.77 4.01 1.14
C ASN A 2 3.91 3.98 -0.15
N GLU A 3 2.94 4.91 -0.26
CA GLU A 3 2.09 5.04 -1.46
C GLU A 3 2.87 5.32 -2.74
N ILE A 4 3.86 6.23 -2.67
CA ILE A 4 4.70 6.59 -3.81
C ILE A 4 5.54 5.38 -4.23
N CYS A 5 6.09 4.64 -3.27
CA CYS A 5 6.81 3.40 -3.55
C CYS A 5 5.90 2.38 -4.25
N GLY A 6 4.65 2.19 -3.78
CA GLY A 6 3.66 1.32 -4.43
C GLY A 6 3.38 1.71 -5.88
N MET A 7 3.16 3.00 -6.14
CA MET A 7 2.97 3.55 -7.48
C MET A 7 4.21 3.33 -8.38
N VAL A 8 5.41 3.58 -7.84
CA VAL A 8 6.68 3.35 -8.55
C VAL A 8 6.88 1.86 -8.86
N HIS A 9 6.58 0.96 -7.94
CA HIS A 9 6.64 -0.48 -8.19
C HIS A 9 5.70 -0.91 -9.32
N ARG A 10 4.49 -0.34 -9.38
CA ARG A 10 3.58 -0.58 -10.51
C ARG A 10 4.17 -0.05 -11.82
N MET A 11 4.73 1.16 -11.81
CA MET A 11 5.38 1.75 -12.99
C MET A 11 6.54 0.89 -13.50
N LEU A 12 7.36 0.35 -12.60
CA LEU A 12 8.52 -0.49 -12.95
C LEU A 12 8.15 -1.82 -13.63
N LYS A 13 6.92 -2.31 -13.48
CA LYS A 13 6.45 -3.50 -14.23
C LYS A 13 6.39 -3.26 -15.74
N GLY A 14 6.36 -2.00 -16.18
CA GLY A 14 6.31 -1.65 -17.60
C GLY A 14 4.93 -1.85 -18.23
N ILE A 15 4.93 -1.95 -19.56
CA ILE A 15 3.74 -2.09 -20.40
C ILE A 15 3.80 -3.46 -21.07
N GLU A 16 2.75 -4.27 -20.90
CA GLU A 16 2.61 -5.60 -21.50
C GLU A 16 1.32 -5.65 -22.32
N PRO A 17 1.33 -6.23 -23.54
CA PRO A 17 0.11 -6.58 -24.25
C PRO A 17 -0.78 -7.54 -23.45
N LYS A 18 -2.08 -7.24 -23.34
CA LYS A 18 -3.08 -8.04 -22.62
C LYS A 18 -4.19 -8.51 -23.54
N GLU A 19 -3.85 -9.29 -24.56
CA GLU A 19 -4.82 -9.76 -25.59
C GLU A 19 -5.56 -8.61 -26.28
N ASP A 20 -4.95 -7.43 -26.26
CA ASP A 20 -5.48 -6.15 -26.73
C ASP A 20 -4.90 -5.77 -28.10
N PHE A 21 -4.16 -6.69 -28.74
CA PHE A 21 -3.66 -6.55 -30.11
C PHE A 21 -4.12 -7.73 -30.97
N PRO A 22 -4.76 -7.46 -32.13
CA PRO A 22 -5.21 -6.15 -32.61
C PRO A 22 -6.36 -5.58 -31.75
N SER A 23 -6.34 -4.28 -31.46
CA SER A 23 -7.30 -3.63 -30.54
C SER A 23 -8.69 -3.39 -31.12
N GLN A 24 -8.93 -3.78 -32.38
CA GLN A 24 -10.20 -3.54 -33.08
C GLN A 24 -11.41 -4.05 -32.30
N PRO A 25 -11.43 -5.28 -31.73
CA PRO A 25 -12.58 -5.76 -30.97
C PRO A 25 -12.90 -4.90 -29.74
N ILE A 26 -11.87 -4.39 -29.06
CA ILE A 26 -12.03 -3.51 -27.89
C ILE A 26 -12.64 -2.17 -28.30
N PHE A 27 -12.22 -1.61 -29.45
CA PHE A 27 -12.81 -0.37 -29.95
C PHE A 27 -14.25 -0.57 -30.44
N GLU A 28 -14.57 -1.69 -31.06
CA GLU A 28 -15.94 -2.04 -31.45
C GLU A 28 -16.86 -2.15 -30.23
N GLU A 29 -16.38 -2.76 -29.14
CA GLU A 29 -17.08 -2.80 -27.85
C GLU A 29 -17.26 -1.39 -27.27
N MET A 30 -16.19 -0.58 -27.22
CA MET A 30 -16.25 0.80 -26.73
C MET A 30 -17.26 1.65 -27.52
N LEU A 31 -17.33 1.51 -28.84
CA LEU A 31 -18.28 2.26 -29.67
C LEU A 31 -19.72 1.80 -29.46
N LYS A 32 -19.93 0.51 -29.20
CA LYS A 32 -21.25 -0.06 -28.95
C LYS A 32 -21.79 0.31 -27.57
N ASP A 33 -20.95 0.21 -26.54
CA ASP A 33 -21.35 0.37 -25.14
C ASP A 33 -21.00 1.77 -24.59
N GLU A 34 -20.42 2.64 -25.43
CA GLU A 34 -19.97 4.01 -25.13
C GLU A 34 -18.87 4.13 -24.04
N HIS A 35 -18.47 3.01 -23.42
CA HIS A 35 -17.43 2.92 -22.42
C HIS A 35 -16.85 1.50 -22.35
N LEU A 36 -15.72 1.33 -21.64
CA LEU A 36 -15.13 0.02 -21.35
C LEU A 36 -15.27 -0.43 -19.88
N LEU A 37 -15.98 0.34 -19.05
CA LEU A 37 -16.07 0.11 -17.60
C LEU A 37 -16.63 -1.26 -17.22
N ILE A 38 -17.50 -1.82 -18.06
CA ILE A 38 -18.11 -3.13 -17.84
C ILE A 38 -17.53 -4.23 -18.73
N SER A 39 -16.55 -3.90 -19.58
CA SER A 39 -15.97 -4.86 -20.52
C SER A 39 -15.30 -6.02 -19.79
N ASP A 40 -15.39 -7.21 -20.37
CA ASP A 40 -14.74 -8.39 -19.83
C ASP A 40 -13.21 -8.20 -19.75
N HIS A 41 -12.64 -7.51 -20.74
CA HIS A 41 -11.21 -7.17 -20.79
C HIS A 41 -10.81 -6.28 -19.61
N THR A 42 -11.51 -5.16 -19.41
CA THR A 42 -11.21 -4.23 -18.30
C THR A 42 -11.35 -4.95 -16.96
N ARG A 43 -12.45 -5.69 -16.75
CA ARG A 43 -12.68 -6.41 -15.49
C ARG A 43 -11.62 -7.47 -15.20
N ARG A 44 -11.12 -8.14 -16.24
CA ARG A 44 -10.05 -9.15 -16.10
C ARG A 44 -8.73 -8.54 -15.65
N TYR A 45 -8.32 -7.42 -16.24
CA TYR A 45 -6.98 -6.86 -16.03
C TYR A 45 -6.94 -5.67 -15.05
N LEU A 46 -8.09 -5.17 -14.58
CA LEU A 46 -8.17 -3.97 -13.72
C LEU A 46 -7.25 -4.04 -12.49
N SER A 47 -7.31 -5.13 -11.73
CA SER A 47 -6.54 -5.28 -10.49
C SER A 47 -5.04 -5.49 -10.73
N GLU A 48 -4.67 -5.96 -11.91
CA GLU A 48 -3.27 -6.15 -12.30
C GLU A 48 -2.66 -4.84 -12.80
N GLU A 49 -3.42 -4.12 -13.63
CA GLU A 49 -2.93 -2.96 -14.38
C GLU A 49 -3.15 -1.64 -13.65
N ILE A 50 -4.15 -1.50 -12.79
CA ILE A 50 -4.38 -0.28 -12.01
C ILE A 50 -3.91 -0.47 -10.57
N HIS A 51 -2.90 0.31 -10.17
CA HIS A 51 -2.54 0.44 -8.77
C HIS A 51 -3.47 1.45 -8.09
N PHE A 52 -4.24 0.97 -7.11
CA PHE A 52 -5.06 1.81 -6.25
C PHE A 52 -4.25 2.14 -4.99
N PRO A 53 -3.81 3.39 -4.80
CA PRO A 53 -3.13 3.77 -3.58
C PRO A 53 -4.09 3.68 -2.38
N GLY A 54 -3.51 3.56 -1.19
CA GLY A 54 -4.21 3.60 0.08
C GLY A 54 -4.80 4.98 0.41
N PRO A 55 -5.41 5.10 1.61
CA PRO A 55 -6.22 6.26 1.98
C PRO A 55 -5.44 7.58 2.10
N VAL A 56 -4.10 7.53 2.14
CA VAL A 56 -3.26 8.74 2.15
C VAL A 56 -3.44 9.55 0.86
N ILE A 57 -3.58 8.88 -0.29
CA ILE A 57 -3.84 9.52 -1.58
C ILE A 57 -5.35 9.64 -1.81
N ASP A 58 -5.87 10.83 -1.55
CA ASP A 58 -7.27 11.13 -1.81
C ASP A 58 -7.52 11.29 -3.32
N ARG A 59 -8.46 10.51 -3.83
CA ARG A 59 -8.89 10.48 -5.24
C ARG A 59 -10.30 11.01 -5.43
N ALA A 60 -10.92 11.56 -4.38
CA ALA A 60 -12.21 12.21 -4.46
C ALA A 60 -12.11 13.49 -5.32
N ASN A 61 -13.22 13.86 -5.93
CA ASN A 61 -13.31 15.18 -6.54
C ASN A 61 -13.31 16.27 -5.45
N ARG A 62 -13.03 17.51 -5.84
CA ARG A 62 -12.87 18.63 -4.91
C ARG A 62 -14.08 18.86 -4.01
N SER A 63 -15.31 18.81 -4.54
CA SER A 63 -16.53 19.04 -3.76
C SER A 63 -16.69 18.00 -2.67
N ARG A 64 -16.48 16.72 -3.01
CA ARG A 64 -16.54 15.62 -2.05
C ARG A 64 -15.43 15.72 -0.98
N TRP A 65 -14.19 16.00 -1.38
CA TRP A 65 -13.08 16.24 -0.44
C TRP A 65 -13.41 17.38 0.53
N GLN A 66 -14.08 18.44 0.06
CA GLN A 66 -14.51 19.55 0.92
C GLN A 66 -15.57 19.13 1.93
N GLU A 67 -16.58 18.38 1.50
CA GLU A 67 -17.64 17.84 2.36
C GLU A 67 -17.09 16.85 3.40
N GLU A 68 -16.06 16.09 3.05
CA GLU A 68 -15.37 15.11 3.91
C GLU A 68 -14.33 15.74 4.87
N GLY A 69 -14.30 17.08 4.96
CA GLY A 69 -13.49 17.80 5.96
C GLY A 69 -12.20 18.40 5.43
N SER A 70 -11.95 18.34 4.12
CA SER A 70 -10.81 18.99 3.46
C SER A 70 -9.44 18.59 4.03
N LEU A 71 -9.28 17.34 4.46
CA LEU A 71 -8.05 16.89 5.09
C LEU A 71 -6.85 17.06 4.14
N THR A 72 -5.74 17.48 4.70
CA THR A 72 -4.45 17.51 4.02
C THR A 72 -3.89 16.10 3.88
N LEU A 73 -2.89 15.94 3.01
CA LEU A 73 -2.18 14.68 2.87
C LEU A 73 -1.49 14.25 4.17
N GLY A 74 -0.94 15.21 4.93
CA GLY A 74 -0.28 14.96 6.21
C GLY A 74 -1.24 14.39 7.25
N GLU A 75 -2.42 14.99 7.39
CA GLU A 75 -3.45 14.52 8.34
C GLU A 75 -3.93 13.10 8.02
N ARG A 76 -4.13 12.77 6.72
CA ARG A 76 -4.49 11.40 6.34
C ARG A 76 -3.35 10.41 6.56
N ALA A 77 -2.10 10.81 6.32
CA ALA A 77 -0.94 9.98 6.60
C ALA A 77 -0.78 9.68 8.09
N GLU A 78 -1.00 10.68 8.95
CA GLU A 78 -0.97 10.50 10.40
C GLU A 78 -2.06 9.54 10.87
N ALA A 79 -3.29 9.72 10.38
CA ALA A 79 -4.41 8.83 10.70
C ALA A 79 -4.17 7.39 10.24
N GLU A 80 -3.62 7.20 9.04
CA GLU A 80 -3.30 5.87 8.51
C GLU A 80 -2.21 5.18 9.35
N VAL A 81 -1.14 5.90 9.70
CA VAL A 81 -0.08 5.35 10.56
C VAL A 81 -0.63 4.98 11.94
N ALA A 82 -1.47 5.82 12.53
CA ALA A 82 -2.10 5.52 13.81
C ALA A 82 -2.97 4.25 13.73
N GLY A 83 -3.74 4.08 12.65
CA GLY A 83 -4.52 2.88 12.36
C GLY A 83 -3.64 1.63 12.29
N ILE A 84 -2.62 1.65 11.41
CA ILE A 84 -1.66 0.54 11.23
C ILE A 84 -1.01 0.14 12.55
N VAL A 85 -0.54 1.12 13.35
CA VAL A 85 0.11 0.84 14.64
C VAL A 85 -0.87 0.25 15.64
N SER A 86 -2.13 0.71 15.66
CA SER A 86 -3.15 0.21 16.57
C SER A 86 -3.61 -1.23 16.27
N GLU A 87 -3.58 -1.62 14.99
CA GLU A 87 -4.00 -2.95 14.52
C GLU A 87 -2.83 -3.94 14.41
N TYR A 88 -1.59 -3.46 14.58
CA TYR A 88 -0.40 -4.28 14.41
C TYR A 88 -0.34 -5.42 15.42
N GLU A 89 -0.36 -6.67 14.91
CA GLU A 89 -0.03 -7.86 15.69
C GLU A 89 1.47 -8.20 15.48
N PRO A 90 2.29 -8.21 16.54
CA PRO A 90 3.70 -8.56 16.43
C PRO A 90 3.93 -9.95 15.82
N ILE A 91 4.99 -10.07 15.02
CA ILE A 91 5.40 -11.36 14.46
C ILE A 91 5.65 -12.34 15.61
N ARG A 92 4.97 -13.49 15.57
CA ARG A 92 5.12 -14.55 16.57
C ARG A 92 6.44 -15.28 16.36
N LEU A 93 7.49 -14.76 16.99
CA LEU A 93 8.70 -15.53 17.27
C LEU A 93 8.43 -16.47 18.45
N ASN A 94 9.05 -17.65 18.43
CA ASN A 94 9.00 -18.54 19.59
C ASN A 94 9.68 -17.84 20.79
N ASP A 95 9.26 -18.17 22.01
CA ASP A 95 9.73 -17.45 23.19
C ASP A 95 11.20 -17.76 23.51
N GLU A 96 11.69 -18.94 23.15
CA GLU A 96 13.10 -19.33 23.30
C GLU A 96 14.04 -18.43 22.47
N THR A 97 13.71 -18.17 21.22
CA THR A 97 14.44 -17.28 20.30
C THR A 97 14.34 -15.84 20.76
N LYS A 98 13.18 -15.37 21.25
CA LYS A 98 13.07 -14.02 21.83
C LYS A 98 13.97 -13.85 23.05
N GLN A 99 14.03 -14.87 23.91
CA GLN A 99 14.88 -14.86 25.09
C GLN A 99 16.35 -14.83 24.69
N GLU A 100 16.76 -15.71 23.76
CA GLU A 100 18.14 -15.76 23.26
C GLU A 100 18.58 -14.42 22.63
N LEU A 101 17.73 -13.81 21.79
CA LEU A 101 17.99 -12.48 21.21
C LEU A 101 18.16 -11.41 22.30
N THR A 102 17.28 -11.44 23.31
CA THR A 102 17.31 -10.50 24.44
C THR A 102 18.60 -10.65 25.26
N ASP A 103 19.00 -11.89 25.55
CA ASP A 103 20.22 -12.20 26.30
C ASP A 103 21.47 -11.77 25.55
N LEU A 104 21.53 -12.00 24.24
CA LEU A 104 22.61 -11.53 23.38
C LEU A 104 22.71 -10.00 23.40
N MET A 105 21.59 -9.30 23.18
CA MET A 105 21.53 -7.84 23.23
C MET A 105 21.98 -7.29 24.58
N LEU A 106 21.51 -7.87 25.69
CA LEU A 106 21.88 -7.44 27.04
C LEU A 106 23.37 -7.70 27.34
N SER A 107 23.90 -8.83 26.88
CA SER A 107 25.32 -9.16 27.06
C SER A 107 26.23 -8.14 26.36
N GLU A 108 25.84 -7.66 25.19
CA GLU A 108 26.58 -6.65 24.44
C GLU A 108 26.43 -5.26 25.08
N ALA A 109 25.20 -4.88 25.45
CA ALA A 109 24.90 -3.61 26.11
C ALA A 109 25.75 -3.43 27.39
N LYS A 110 25.92 -4.50 28.18
CA LYS A 110 26.76 -4.48 29.40
C LYS A 110 28.23 -4.19 29.12
N LYS A 111 28.78 -4.65 27.99
CA LYS A 111 30.18 -4.34 27.61
C LYS A 111 30.40 -2.85 27.38
N PHE A 112 29.34 -2.14 26.98
CA PHE A 112 29.36 -0.70 26.71
C PHE A 112 28.72 0.14 27.83
N GLY A 113 28.55 -0.43 29.02
CA GLY A 113 28.11 0.31 30.21
C GLY A 113 26.59 0.50 30.35
N MET A 114 25.78 -0.17 29.53
CA MET A 114 24.33 -0.23 29.71
C MET A 114 23.95 -1.45 30.54
N SER A 115 23.42 -1.23 31.75
CA SER A 115 23.05 -2.31 32.70
C SER A 115 21.77 -3.04 32.34
N SER A 116 20.91 -2.43 31.53
CA SER A 116 19.63 -2.97 31.05
C SER A 116 19.36 -2.50 29.62
N LEU A 117 18.48 -3.21 28.92
CA LEU A 117 17.93 -2.75 27.65
C LEU A 117 16.87 -1.67 27.91
N PRO A 118 16.64 -0.73 26.97
CA PRO A 118 15.56 0.24 27.07
C PRO A 118 14.19 -0.45 27.15
N GLU A 119 13.30 0.11 27.96
CA GLU A 119 11.89 -0.26 27.96
C GLU A 119 11.19 0.34 26.73
N ILE A 120 10.27 -0.42 26.13
CA ILE A 120 9.47 -0.01 24.96
C ILE A 120 8.10 0.47 25.45
#